data_AF-A0A661Y424-F1
#
_entry.id   AF-A0A661Y424-F1
#
_cell.length_a   1.000
_cell.length_b   1.000
_cell.length_c   1.000
_cell.angle_alpha   90.00
_cell.angle_beta   90.00
_cell.angle_gamma   90.00
#
_symmetry.space_group_name_H-M   'P 1'
#
loop_
_entity.id
_entity.type
_entity.pdbx_description
1 polymer ?
#
loop_
_entity_poly.entity_id
_entity_poly.type
_entity_poly.pdbx_seq_one_letter_code
_entity_poly.pdbx_strand_id
1 'polypeptide(L)'
;MDINQTLKDCENSLRDFIAYTLEKEYGEDWINKVEVSPERIAEWEQRKLNDNERHHSTTSDEHLINYANLEDIKHILLVNWEGDFIDALGDYKLIETYLTILNRYRNPDIHRRPLLTFQKHLILGISGEIRNKISVFRSYKELDREGFPRIESIRDNLGNTWVLGKPTRIRTGMTVHVGDAIEFVVTATDPQDGDLMFSLNGNSWSQGNVLTQFIEPRHVSKNSTFSVLIRSERKFHAFPMGYDDRIAFEYQVLPTSERSN
;
A
#
# COMPACT_ATOMS: atom_id res chain seq x y z
N MET A 1 -5.11 10.14 16.52
CA MET A 1 -4.65 8.91 15.82
C MET A 1 -5.75 7.89 15.91
N ASP A 2 -6.21 7.38 14.76
CA ASP A 2 -7.25 6.36 14.69
C ASP A 2 -6.63 4.96 14.83
N ILE A 3 -7.05 4.23 15.88
CA ILE A 3 -6.53 2.90 16.20
C ILE A 3 -7.00 1.86 15.19
N ASN A 4 -8.22 2.02 14.67
CA ASN A 4 -8.75 1.11 13.66
C ASN A 4 -7.98 1.29 12.34
N GLN A 5 -7.65 2.53 12.01
CA GLN A 5 -6.80 2.82 10.85
C GLN A 5 -5.41 2.21 11.03
N THR A 6 -4.79 2.37 12.21
CA THR A 6 -3.45 1.81 12.48
C THR A 6 -3.44 0.28 12.38
N LEU A 7 -4.48 -0.39 12.89
CA LEU A 7 -4.65 -1.84 12.74
C LEU A 7 -4.74 -2.22 11.27
N LYS A 8 -5.59 -1.54 10.51
CA LYS A 8 -5.77 -1.79 9.07
C LYS A 8 -4.48 -1.59 8.29
N ASP A 9 -3.74 -0.52 8.56
CA ASP A 9 -2.46 -0.22 7.91
C ASP A 9 -1.40 -1.29 8.22
N CYS A 10 -1.35 -1.76 9.47
CA CYS A 10 -0.47 -2.85 9.88
C CYS A 10 -0.82 -4.16 9.18
N GLU A 11 -2.11 -4.52 9.11
CA GLU A 11 -2.53 -5.74 8.42
C GLU A 11 -2.22 -5.67 6.92
N ASN A 12 -2.49 -4.52 6.28
CA ASN A 12 -2.19 -4.33 4.85
C ASN A 12 -0.69 -4.42 4.59
N SER A 13 0.13 -3.79 5.44
CA SER A 13 1.59 -3.88 5.34
C SER A 13 2.10 -5.32 5.41
N LEU A 14 1.50 -6.14 6.30
CA LEU A 14 1.81 -7.58 6.41
C LEU A 14 1.35 -8.36 5.17
N ARG A 15 0.14 -8.10 4.67
CA ARG A 15 -0.38 -8.77 3.46
C ARG A 15 0.49 -8.47 2.25
N ASP A 16 0.87 -7.21 2.06
CA ASP A 16 1.76 -6.77 0.98
C ASP A 16 3.13 -7.42 1.10
N PHE A 17 3.67 -7.52 2.33
CA PHE A 17 4.94 -8.20 2.57
C PHE A 17 4.87 -9.70 2.25
N ILE A 18 3.81 -10.38 2.67
CA ILE A 18 3.59 -11.81 2.37
C ILE A 18 3.46 -12.03 0.86
N ALA A 19 2.62 -11.24 0.20
CA ALA A 19 2.42 -11.33 -1.24
C ALA A 19 3.74 -11.14 -2.00
N TYR A 20 4.50 -10.10 -1.64
CA TYR A 20 5.80 -9.82 -2.25
C TYR A 20 6.78 -10.99 -2.11
N THR A 21 6.92 -11.53 -0.89
CA THR A 21 7.87 -12.61 -0.63
C THR A 21 7.47 -13.89 -1.37
N LEU A 22 6.18 -14.24 -1.34
CA LEU A 22 5.69 -15.47 -1.97
C LEU A 22 5.62 -15.38 -3.49
N GLU A 23 5.30 -14.22 -4.06
CA GLU A 23 5.34 -13.99 -5.51
C GLU A 23 6.77 -14.12 -6.05
N LYS A 24 7.75 -13.65 -5.28
CA LYS A 24 9.17 -13.80 -5.63
C LYS A 24 9.64 -15.26 -5.60
N GLU A 25 9.16 -16.06 -4.65
CA GLU A 25 9.55 -17.48 -4.53
C GLU A 25 8.79 -18.40 -5.50
N TYR A 26 7.48 -18.17 -5.69
CA TYR A 26 6.59 -19.11 -6.37
C TYR A 26 5.96 -18.57 -7.67
N GLY A 27 6.13 -17.28 -7.98
CA GLY A 27 5.56 -16.58 -9.14
C GLY A 27 4.15 -16.01 -8.90
N GLU A 28 3.52 -15.46 -9.94
CA GLU A 28 2.17 -14.87 -9.88
C GLU A 28 1.08 -15.84 -9.34
N ASP A 29 1.30 -17.15 -9.48
CA ASP A 29 0.37 -18.20 -9.05
C ASP A 29 0.71 -18.79 -7.66
N TRP A 30 1.37 -18.01 -6.81
CA TRP A 30 1.80 -18.45 -5.48
C TRP A 30 0.62 -18.89 -4.60
N ILE A 31 -0.56 -18.29 -4.77
CA ILE A 31 -1.76 -18.60 -3.98
C ILE A 31 -2.16 -20.08 -4.11
N ASN A 32 -2.00 -20.66 -5.30
CA ASN A 32 -2.31 -22.07 -5.56
C ASN A 32 -1.19 -23.03 -5.13
N LYS A 33 0.00 -22.50 -4.83
CA LYS A 33 1.18 -23.28 -4.43
C LYS A 33 1.42 -23.30 -2.93
N VAL A 34 0.90 -22.32 -2.20
CA VAL A 34 0.90 -22.33 -0.74
C VAL A 34 -0.11 -23.36 -0.26
N GLU A 35 0.22 -24.10 0.81
CA GLU A 35 -0.68 -25.06 1.48
C GLU A 35 -1.85 -24.35 2.20
N VAL A 36 -2.65 -23.57 1.48
CA VAL A 36 -3.93 -23.06 1.94
C VAL A 36 -5.03 -24.01 1.48
N SER A 37 -5.95 -24.39 2.37
CA SER A 37 -7.10 -25.21 2.00
C SER A 37 -7.89 -24.55 0.86
N PRO A 38 -8.29 -25.30 -0.19
CA PRO A 38 -9.14 -24.80 -1.27
C PRO A 38 -10.44 -24.14 -0.79
N GLU A 39 -10.96 -24.58 0.36
CA GLU A 39 -12.16 -24.03 0.99
C GLU A 39 -11.95 -22.58 1.44
N ARG A 40 -10.76 -22.23 1.95
CA ARG A 40 -10.44 -20.87 2.40
C ARG A 40 -10.23 -19.92 1.21
N ILE A 41 -9.62 -20.41 0.14
CA ILE A 41 -9.47 -19.66 -1.10
C ILE A 41 -10.85 -19.32 -1.67
N ALA A 42 -11.76 -20.30 -1.69
CA ALA A 42 -13.15 -20.09 -2.11
C ALA A 42 -13.88 -19.06 -1.22
N GLU A 43 -13.65 -19.06 0.10
CA GLU A 43 -14.20 -18.02 0.99
C GLU A 43 -13.68 -16.62 0.66
N TRP A 44 -12.39 -16.47 0.32
CA TRP A 44 -11.82 -15.17 -0.05
C TRP A 44 -12.37 -14.69 -1.39
N GLU A 45 -12.55 -15.58 -2.36
CA GLU A 45 -13.19 -15.27 -3.65
C GLU A 45 -14.64 -14.82 -3.45
N GLN A 46 -15.39 -15.50 -2.57
CA GLN A 46 -16.75 -15.10 -2.22
C GLN A 46 -16.80 -13.73 -1.55
N ARG A 47 -15.83 -13.40 -0.68
CA ARG A 47 -15.76 -12.06 -0.09
C ARG A 47 -15.42 -10.99 -1.13
N LYS A 48 -14.51 -11.28 -2.04
CA LYS A 48 -14.17 -10.41 -3.18
C LYS A 48 -15.39 -10.16 -4.07
N LEU A 49 -16.15 -11.21 -4.40
CA LEU A 49 -17.40 -11.10 -5.17
C LEU A 49 -18.44 -10.22 -4.47
N ASN A 50 -18.71 -10.47 -3.19
CA ASN A 50 -19.66 -9.68 -2.39
C ASN A 50 -19.23 -8.20 -2.27
N ASP A 51 -17.93 -7.94 -2.20
CA ASP A 51 -17.38 -6.59 -2.13
C ASP A 51 -17.49 -5.86 -3.49
N ASN A 52 -17.22 -6.56 -4.58
CA ASN A 52 -17.40 -6.05 -5.95
C ASN A 52 -18.85 -5.68 -6.25
N GLU A 53 -19.80 -6.49 -5.78
CA GLU A 53 -21.24 -6.21 -5.91
C GLU A 53 -21.65 -4.97 -5.11
N ARG A 54 -21.11 -4.79 -3.90
CA ARG A 54 -21.41 -3.64 -3.04
C ARG A 54 -20.79 -2.34 -3.52
N HIS A 55 -19.59 -2.38 -4.09
CA HIS A 55 -18.79 -1.19 -4.38
C HIS A 55 -18.68 -0.83 -5.88
N HIS A 56 -19.48 -1.45 -6.75
CA HIS A 56 -19.59 -1.12 -8.19
C HIS A 56 -18.22 -0.78 -8.82
N SER A 57 -17.34 -1.79 -8.92
CA SER A 57 -16.09 -1.82 -9.72
C SER A 57 -15.04 -0.71 -9.53
N THR A 58 -15.25 0.29 -8.67
CA THR A 58 -14.35 1.46 -8.56
C THR A 58 -13.36 1.32 -7.40
N THR A 59 -13.60 0.37 -6.48
CA THR A 59 -12.82 0.21 -5.23
C THR A 59 -12.43 -1.25 -4.94
N SER A 60 -12.54 -2.15 -5.91
CA SER A 60 -12.21 -3.57 -5.68
C SER A 60 -10.71 -3.79 -5.66
N ASP A 61 -10.21 -4.46 -4.62
CA ASP A 61 -8.81 -4.84 -4.54
C ASP A 61 -8.55 -6.09 -5.41
N GLU A 62 -7.53 -6.05 -6.27
CA GLU A 62 -7.25 -7.15 -7.19
C GLU A 62 -6.65 -8.36 -6.46
N HIS A 63 -5.92 -8.14 -5.37
CA HIS A 63 -5.18 -9.19 -4.67
C HIS A 63 -6.06 -9.97 -3.69
N LEU A 64 -6.16 -11.28 -3.88
CA LEU A 64 -7.03 -12.15 -3.08
C LEU A 64 -6.64 -12.16 -1.58
N ILE A 65 -5.35 -12.00 -1.26
CA ILE A 65 -4.85 -11.93 0.13
C ILE A 65 -5.45 -10.77 0.93
N ASN A 66 -5.92 -9.70 0.26
CA ASN A 66 -6.57 -8.56 0.92
C ASN A 66 -7.93 -8.91 1.52
N TYR A 67 -8.50 -10.06 1.12
CA TYR A 67 -9.73 -10.63 1.68
C TYR A 67 -9.46 -11.71 2.74
N ALA A 68 -8.19 -12.06 2.99
CA ALA A 68 -7.79 -13.03 4.00
C ALA A 68 -7.90 -12.45 5.42
N ASN A 69 -8.34 -13.29 6.36
CA ASN A 69 -8.39 -12.90 7.77
C ASN A 69 -7.01 -12.96 8.44
N LEU A 70 -6.85 -12.30 9.58
CA LEU A 70 -5.61 -12.37 10.37
C LEU A 70 -5.22 -13.80 10.78
N GLU A 71 -6.20 -14.68 11.03
CA GLU A 71 -5.94 -16.10 11.30
C GLU A 71 -5.36 -16.82 10.06
N ASP A 72 -5.80 -16.43 8.87
CA ASP A 72 -5.25 -16.96 7.62
C ASP A 72 -3.84 -16.45 7.36
N ILE A 73 -3.61 -15.15 7.60
CA ILE A 73 -2.28 -14.53 7.55
C ILE A 73 -1.31 -15.26 8.48
N LYS A 74 -1.75 -15.53 9.71
CA LYS A 74 -0.97 -16.29 10.69
C LYS A 74 -0.63 -17.69 10.18
N HIS A 75 -1.60 -18.39 9.59
CA HIS A 75 -1.36 -19.72 9.02
C HIS A 75 -0.37 -19.69 7.85
N ILE A 76 -0.51 -18.73 6.92
CA ILE A 76 0.40 -18.57 5.79
C ILE A 76 1.84 -18.33 6.29
N LEU A 77 2.00 -17.44 7.29
CA LEU A 77 3.30 -17.18 7.90
C LEU A 77 3.88 -18.43 8.56
N LEU A 78 3.08 -19.21 9.28
CA LEU A 78 3.54 -20.44 9.92
C LEU A 78 4.11 -21.45 8.91
N VAL A 79 3.39 -21.68 7.81
CA VAL A 79 3.78 -22.65 6.79
C VAL A 79 5.02 -22.21 6.02
N ASN A 80 5.17 -20.91 5.78
CA ASN A 80 6.24 -20.34 4.97
C ASN A 80 7.26 -19.57 5.81
N TRP A 81 7.47 -19.93 7.08
CA TRP A 81 8.29 -19.11 8.00
C TRP A 81 9.80 -19.05 7.64
N GLU A 82 10.23 -19.75 6.61
CA GLU A 82 11.64 -19.81 6.21
C GLU A 82 12.07 -18.59 5.36
N GLY A 83 13.38 -18.47 5.11
CA GLY A 83 13.94 -17.48 4.21
C GLY A 83 13.67 -16.02 4.61
N ASP A 84 13.10 -15.26 3.67
CA ASP A 84 12.86 -13.81 3.77
C ASP A 84 11.93 -13.47 4.97
N PHE A 85 11.08 -14.39 5.43
CA PHE A 85 10.21 -14.17 6.60
C PHE A 85 10.97 -14.20 7.93
N ILE A 86 11.87 -15.16 8.12
CA ILE A 86 12.74 -15.24 9.31
C ILE A 86 13.67 -14.03 9.38
N ASP A 87 14.26 -13.66 8.25
CA ASP A 87 15.19 -12.54 8.16
C ASP A 87 14.48 -11.21 8.49
N ALA A 88 13.21 -11.08 8.11
CA ALA A 88 12.44 -9.86 8.33
C ALA A 88 11.85 -9.73 9.73
N LEU A 89 11.18 -10.79 10.18
CA LEU A 89 10.31 -10.73 11.36
C LEU A 89 10.97 -11.36 12.58
N GLY A 90 12.01 -12.18 12.39
CA GLY A 90 12.78 -12.80 13.46
C GLY A 90 12.06 -13.99 14.10
N ASP A 91 11.72 -13.86 15.39
CA ASP A 91 11.10 -14.94 16.16
C ASP A 91 9.61 -15.08 15.84
N TYR A 92 9.23 -16.24 15.29
CA TYR A 92 7.84 -16.58 15.00
C TYR A 92 6.93 -16.45 16.22
N LYS A 93 7.36 -16.95 17.39
CA LYS A 93 6.49 -16.98 18.58
C LYS A 93 6.13 -15.58 19.06
N LEU A 94 7.06 -14.65 18.91
CA LEU A 94 6.83 -13.25 19.23
C LEU A 94 5.78 -12.64 18.28
N ILE A 95 5.94 -12.86 16.98
CA ILE A 95 5.05 -12.32 15.95
C ILE A 95 3.66 -12.97 16.03
N GLU A 96 3.59 -14.28 16.27
CA GLU A 96 2.36 -14.99 16.55
C GLU A 96 1.62 -14.38 17.76
N THR A 97 2.35 -14.07 18.83
CA THR A 97 1.78 -13.42 20.02
C THR A 97 1.24 -12.05 19.67
N TYR A 98 1.99 -11.26 18.91
CA TYR A 98 1.55 -9.95 18.43
C TYR A 98 0.29 -10.01 17.58
N LEU A 99 0.23 -10.88 16.57
CA LEU A 99 -0.95 -11.07 15.72
C LEU A 99 -2.16 -11.53 16.55
N THR A 100 -1.96 -12.40 17.53
CA THR A 100 -3.03 -12.85 18.44
C THR A 100 -3.58 -11.68 19.29
N ILE A 101 -2.70 -10.80 19.76
CA ILE A 101 -3.11 -9.58 20.50
C ILE A 101 -3.87 -8.63 19.58
N LEU A 102 -3.38 -8.36 18.37
CA LEU A 102 -4.06 -7.48 17.41
C LEU A 102 -5.43 -8.04 17.01
N ASN A 103 -5.54 -9.35 16.75
CA ASN A 103 -6.81 -9.98 16.39
C ASN A 103 -7.86 -9.84 17.51
N ARG A 104 -7.43 -9.90 18.78
CA ARG A 104 -8.32 -9.68 19.94
C ARG A 104 -8.95 -8.28 19.94
N TYR A 105 -8.22 -7.26 19.49
CA TYR A 105 -8.68 -5.87 19.52
C TYR A 105 -9.28 -5.38 18.18
N ARG A 106 -9.22 -6.19 17.13
CA ARG A 106 -9.75 -5.89 15.78
C ARG A 106 -11.26 -5.71 15.72
N ASN A 107 -12.01 -6.32 16.64
CA ASN A 107 -13.48 -6.27 16.64
C ASN A 107 -14.01 -5.58 17.90
N PRO A 108 -14.01 -4.22 17.94
CA PRO A 108 -14.59 -3.46 19.05
C PRO A 108 -16.07 -3.79 19.30
N ASP A 109 -16.79 -4.19 18.25
CA ASP A 109 -18.22 -4.53 18.31
C ASP A 109 -18.51 -5.82 19.10
N ILE A 110 -17.58 -6.78 19.14
CA ILE A 110 -17.68 -7.96 20.02
C ILE A 110 -17.65 -7.53 21.49
N HIS A 111 -17.01 -6.40 21.80
CA HIS A 111 -16.78 -5.94 23.17
C HIS A 111 -17.69 -4.82 23.65
N ARG A 112 -18.53 -4.20 22.78
CA ARG A 112 -19.50 -3.12 23.10
C ARG A 112 -18.95 -2.06 24.07
N ARG A 113 -17.63 -1.84 24.07
CA ARG A 113 -16.92 -0.99 25.01
C ARG A 113 -15.78 -0.29 24.29
N PRO A 114 -15.56 1.01 24.57
CA PRO A 114 -14.43 1.74 24.01
C PRO A 114 -13.12 1.15 24.55
N LEU A 115 -12.10 1.07 23.68
CA LEU A 115 -10.75 0.64 24.07
C LEU A 115 -10.15 1.59 25.11
N LEU A 116 -9.52 1.02 26.13
CA LEU A 116 -8.82 1.76 27.18
C LEU A 116 -7.48 2.30 26.66
N THR A 117 -6.96 3.39 27.23
CA THR A 117 -5.74 4.07 26.76
C THR A 117 -4.53 3.14 26.66
N PHE A 118 -4.32 2.26 27.65
CA PHE A 118 -3.21 1.30 27.61
C PHE A 118 -3.35 0.26 26.49
N GLN A 119 -4.58 -0.12 26.13
CA GLN A 119 -4.85 -1.05 25.02
C GLN A 119 -4.52 -0.38 23.69
N LYS A 120 -4.89 0.90 23.55
CA LYS A 120 -4.53 1.72 22.39
C LYS A 120 -3.01 1.80 22.21
N HIS A 121 -2.27 2.11 23.28
CA HIS A 121 -0.81 2.16 23.21
C HIS A 121 -0.16 0.80 22.91
N LEU A 122 -0.73 -0.29 23.44
CA LEU A 122 -0.26 -1.63 23.13
C LEU A 122 -0.42 -1.94 21.63
N ILE A 123 -1.58 -1.62 21.05
CA ILE A 123 -1.83 -1.80 19.62
C ILE A 123 -0.85 -0.95 18.80
N LEU A 124 -0.70 0.34 19.13
CA LEU A 124 0.23 1.24 18.46
C LEU A 124 1.67 0.71 18.50
N GLY A 125 2.13 0.25 19.67
CA GLY A 125 3.48 -0.29 19.83
C GLY A 125 3.71 -1.56 19.03
N ILE A 126 2.76 -2.50 19.05
CA ILE A 126 2.87 -3.75 18.29
C ILE A 126 2.83 -3.49 16.79
N SER A 127 1.88 -2.66 16.33
CA SER A 127 1.76 -2.30 14.91
C SER A 127 3.00 -1.56 14.40
N GLY A 128 3.54 -0.65 15.21
CA GLY A 128 4.80 0.05 14.91
C GLY A 128 5.99 -0.91 14.82
N GLU A 129 6.12 -1.84 15.77
CA GLU A 129 7.21 -2.82 15.79
C GLU A 129 7.19 -3.73 14.55
N ILE A 130 6.02 -4.26 14.17
CA ILE A 130 5.88 -5.10 12.98
C ILE A 130 6.23 -4.32 11.71
N ARG A 131 5.67 -3.10 11.54
CA ARG A 131 5.96 -2.26 10.37
C ARG A 131 7.43 -1.89 10.29
N ASN A 132 8.05 -1.57 11.43
CA ASN A 132 9.48 -1.26 11.50
C ASN A 132 10.33 -2.46 11.06
N LYS A 133 10.03 -3.67 11.54
CA LYS A 133 10.72 -4.89 11.13
C LYS A 133 10.66 -5.11 9.60
N ILE A 134 9.47 -4.98 9.02
CA ILE A 134 9.28 -5.08 7.56
C ILE A 134 10.08 -3.99 6.82
N SER A 135 10.03 -2.75 7.30
CA SER A 135 10.74 -1.62 6.70
C SER A 135 12.26 -1.80 6.75
N VAL A 136 12.79 -2.25 7.89
CA VAL A 136 14.21 -2.57 8.08
C VAL A 136 14.64 -3.69 7.15
N PHE A 137 13.86 -4.77 7.06
CA PHE A 137 14.15 -5.88 6.14
C PHE A 137 14.19 -5.45 4.68
N ARG A 138 13.18 -4.68 4.25
CA ARG A 138 13.14 -4.11 2.90
C ARG A 138 14.37 -3.25 2.65
N SER A 139 14.72 -2.39 3.60
CA SER A 139 15.93 -1.57 3.53
C SER A 139 17.22 -2.40 3.39
N TYR A 140 17.34 -3.52 4.10
CA TYR A 140 18.48 -4.44 3.99
C TYR A 140 18.50 -5.25 2.68
N LYS A 141 17.36 -5.71 2.16
CA LYS A 141 17.32 -6.45 0.87
C LYS A 141 17.39 -5.54 -0.35
N GLU A 142 16.96 -4.29 -0.21
CA GLU A 142 17.05 -3.22 -1.21
C GLU A 142 18.31 -2.37 -1.01
N LEU A 143 19.40 -2.99 -0.53
CA LEU A 143 20.75 -2.45 -0.24
C LEU A 143 21.46 -1.78 -1.44
N ASP A 144 20.70 -1.24 -2.39
CA ASP A 144 21.16 -0.34 -3.44
C ASP A 144 20.62 1.10 -3.24
N ARG A 145 19.79 1.39 -2.22
CA ARG A 145 19.30 2.77 -1.92
C ARG A 145 19.20 3.07 -0.41
N GLU A 146 20.28 3.60 0.15
CA GLU A 146 20.49 3.92 1.56
C GLU A 146 19.60 5.07 2.09
N GLY A 147 18.91 4.89 3.23
CA GLY A 147 18.52 5.98 4.16
C GLY A 147 17.51 7.04 3.71
N PHE A 148 17.03 7.01 2.47
CA PHE A 148 16.08 7.99 1.94
C PHE A 148 14.62 7.54 2.10
N PRO A 149 13.66 8.49 2.20
CA PRO A 149 12.23 8.22 2.12
C PRO A 149 11.82 7.39 0.92
N ARG A 150 10.78 6.58 1.08
CA ARG A 150 10.24 5.72 0.00
C ARG A 150 8.72 5.74 -0.05
N ILE A 151 8.19 5.63 -1.27
CA ILE A 151 6.76 5.47 -1.52
C ILE A 151 6.41 4.00 -1.32
N GLU A 152 5.44 3.70 -0.46
CA GLU A 152 4.96 2.33 -0.20
C GLU A 152 3.77 1.99 -1.12
N SER A 153 2.86 2.95 -1.30
CA SER A 153 1.72 2.80 -2.19
C SER A 153 1.20 4.14 -2.70
N ILE A 154 0.59 4.11 -3.88
CA ILE A 154 -0.18 5.22 -4.44
C ILE A 154 -1.48 4.67 -4.97
N ARG A 155 -2.60 5.29 -4.61
CA ARG A 155 -3.91 5.00 -5.17
C ARG A 155 -4.46 6.25 -5.82
N ASP A 156 -5.03 6.11 -7.02
CA ASP A 156 -5.80 7.19 -7.62
C ASP A 156 -7.32 7.04 -7.40
N ASN A 157 -8.09 8.10 -7.63
CA ASN A 157 -9.55 8.09 -7.58
C ASN A 157 -10.22 7.33 -8.74
N LEU A 158 -9.44 6.82 -9.70
CA LEU A 158 -9.91 6.06 -10.86
C LEU A 158 -9.74 4.55 -10.66
N GLY A 159 -9.19 4.12 -9.52
CA GLY A 159 -9.00 2.72 -9.13
C GLY A 159 -7.59 2.16 -9.40
N ASN A 160 -6.70 2.93 -10.03
CA ASN A 160 -5.33 2.49 -10.25
C ASN A 160 -4.54 2.50 -8.94
N THR A 161 -3.85 1.40 -8.67
CA THR A 161 -2.99 1.28 -7.48
C THR A 161 -1.58 0.85 -7.86
N TRP A 162 -0.61 1.64 -7.41
CA TRP A 162 0.80 1.29 -7.37
C TRP A 162 1.18 0.80 -5.98
N VAL A 163 1.96 -0.27 -5.94
CA VAL A 163 2.61 -0.79 -4.73
C VAL A 163 4.05 -1.14 -5.06
N LEU A 164 4.89 -1.23 -4.03
CA LEU A 164 6.28 -1.68 -4.15
C LEU A 164 6.38 -2.99 -4.96
N GLY A 165 7.38 -3.05 -5.84
CA GLY A 165 7.58 -4.16 -6.77
C GLY A 165 7.01 -3.93 -8.18
N LYS A 166 6.01 -3.05 -8.33
CA LYS A 166 5.56 -2.63 -9.67
C LYS A 166 6.58 -1.69 -10.32
N PRO A 167 6.64 -1.64 -11.67
CA PRO A 167 7.46 -0.67 -12.37
C PRO A 167 7.21 0.75 -11.86
N THR A 168 8.25 1.58 -11.78
CA THR A 168 8.15 2.99 -11.37
C THR A 168 7.31 3.86 -12.31
N ARG A 169 6.83 3.26 -13.41
CA ARG A 169 5.93 3.85 -14.39
C ARG A 169 4.80 2.87 -14.70
N ILE A 170 3.58 3.25 -14.37
CA ILE A 170 2.37 2.49 -14.69
C ILE A 170 1.71 3.10 -15.93
N ARG A 171 1.33 2.24 -16.87
CA ARG A 171 0.36 2.56 -17.92
C ARG A 171 -1.02 2.16 -17.43
N THR A 172 -1.86 3.14 -17.12
CA THR A 172 -3.20 2.85 -16.57
C THR A 172 -4.15 2.33 -17.65
N GLY A 173 -3.91 2.69 -18.92
CA GLY A 173 -4.83 2.39 -20.01
C GLY A 173 -6.15 3.16 -19.93
N MET A 174 -6.28 4.08 -18.97
CA MET A 174 -7.49 4.86 -18.75
C MET A 174 -7.49 6.14 -19.57
N THR A 175 -8.68 6.54 -19.99
CA THR A 175 -8.91 7.81 -20.70
C THR A 175 -9.55 8.82 -19.76
N VAL A 176 -8.95 10.00 -19.67
CA VAL A 176 -9.47 11.16 -18.92
C VAL A 176 -9.67 12.33 -19.88
N HIS A 177 -10.55 13.26 -19.53
CA HIS A 177 -10.88 14.41 -20.36
C HIS A 177 -10.42 15.71 -19.71
N VAL A 178 -10.23 16.74 -20.53
CA VAL A 178 -10.03 18.11 -20.03
C VAL A 178 -11.21 18.51 -19.15
N GLY A 179 -10.90 19.06 -17.97
CA GLY A 179 -11.87 19.41 -16.93
C GLY A 179 -11.98 18.38 -15.79
N ASP A 180 -11.49 17.16 -15.98
CA ASP A 180 -11.49 16.14 -14.93
C ASP A 180 -10.46 16.45 -13.83
N ALA A 181 -10.64 15.85 -12.66
CA ALA A 181 -9.68 15.89 -11.56
C ALA A 181 -9.22 14.48 -11.20
N ILE A 182 -7.90 14.27 -11.19
CA ILE A 182 -7.28 13.04 -10.71
C ILE A 182 -6.74 13.32 -9.32
N GLU A 183 -7.11 12.50 -8.35
CA GLU A 183 -6.61 12.57 -6.98
C GLU A 183 -5.74 11.35 -6.70
N PHE A 184 -4.58 11.58 -6.11
CA PHE A 184 -3.64 10.55 -5.69
C PHE A 184 -3.50 10.57 -4.17
N VAL A 185 -3.75 9.43 -3.53
CA VAL A 185 -3.47 9.19 -2.12
C VAL A 185 -2.19 8.41 -2.01
N VAL A 186 -1.20 8.98 -1.33
CA VAL A 186 0.16 8.44 -1.22
C VAL A 186 0.37 7.92 0.20
N THR A 187 0.98 6.74 0.31
CA THR A 187 1.56 6.22 1.55
C THR A 187 3.06 6.13 1.36
N ALA A 188 3.82 6.77 2.24
CA ALA A 188 5.27 6.81 2.18
C ALA A 188 5.85 6.78 3.59
N THR A 189 7.07 6.26 3.71
CA THR A 189 7.77 6.12 4.99
C THR A 189 9.17 6.70 4.88
N ASP A 190 9.56 7.47 5.88
CA ASP A 190 10.96 7.86 6.10
C ASP A 190 11.62 6.85 7.06
N PRO A 191 12.78 6.26 6.73
CA PRO A 191 13.50 5.36 7.63
C PRO A 191 13.85 5.93 9.02
N GLN A 192 13.87 7.24 9.20
CA GLN A 192 14.08 7.92 10.48
C GLN A 192 12.81 8.58 11.03
N ASP A 193 11.65 8.20 10.50
CA ASP A 193 10.32 8.67 10.95
C ASP A 193 10.18 10.21 10.90
N GLY A 194 10.83 10.83 9.91
CA GLY A 194 10.80 12.28 9.68
C GLY A 194 9.61 12.73 8.83
N ASP A 195 9.30 14.03 8.90
CA ASP A 195 8.25 14.63 8.09
C ASP A 195 8.56 14.55 6.58
N LEU A 196 7.53 14.26 5.80
CA LEU A 196 7.61 14.09 4.35
C LEU A 196 6.85 15.17 3.61
N MET A 197 7.41 15.54 2.47
CA MET A 197 6.82 16.46 1.51
C MET A 197 6.48 15.70 0.23
N PHE A 198 5.31 15.96 -0.31
CA PHE A 198 4.73 15.31 -1.49
C PHE A 198 4.55 16.34 -2.59
N SER A 199 4.79 15.95 -3.85
CA SER A 199 4.59 16.82 -5.00
C SER A 199 4.12 16.04 -6.22
N LEU A 200 3.34 16.73 -7.06
CA LEU A 200 2.95 16.25 -8.37
C LEU A 200 3.76 17.02 -9.44
N ASN A 201 4.50 16.28 -10.26
CA ASN A 201 5.45 16.77 -11.26
C ASN A 201 6.57 17.71 -10.74
N GLY A 202 6.74 17.84 -9.42
CA GLY A 202 7.83 18.59 -8.79
C GLY A 202 7.61 20.11 -8.69
N ASN A 203 6.40 20.60 -8.99
CA ASN A 203 6.12 22.03 -9.06
C ASN A 203 5.68 22.64 -7.71
N SER A 204 5.01 21.87 -6.85
CA SER A 204 4.45 22.34 -5.57
C SER A 204 4.57 21.25 -4.52
N TRP A 205 5.44 21.45 -3.54
CA TRP A 205 5.65 20.52 -2.43
C TRP A 205 4.68 20.84 -1.28
N SER A 206 4.05 19.82 -0.71
CA SER A 206 3.10 19.96 0.39
C SER A 206 3.26 18.83 1.40
N GLN A 207 2.87 19.04 2.66
CA GLN A 207 2.88 17.99 3.69
C GLN A 207 1.68 17.03 3.58
N GLY A 208 0.70 17.36 2.73
CA GLY A 208 -0.48 16.51 2.50
C GLY A 208 -0.12 15.32 1.62
N ASN A 209 -0.51 14.13 2.04
CA ASN A 209 -0.32 12.90 1.28
C ASN A 209 -1.39 12.69 0.18
N VAL A 210 -2.31 13.65 0.04
CA VAL A 210 -3.34 13.68 -1.02
C VAL A 210 -2.98 14.76 -2.02
N LEU A 211 -2.77 14.38 -3.28
CA LEU A 211 -2.37 15.26 -4.37
C LEU A 211 -3.46 15.29 -5.45
N THR A 212 -3.93 16.47 -5.83
CA THR A 212 -4.96 16.63 -6.85
C THR A 212 -4.40 17.30 -8.10
N GLN A 213 -4.68 16.74 -9.28
CA GLN A 213 -4.34 17.30 -10.57
C GLN A 213 -5.61 17.53 -11.42
N PHE A 214 -5.86 18.79 -11.76
CA PHE A 214 -6.89 19.16 -12.73
C PHE A 214 -6.37 18.99 -14.16
N ILE A 215 -7.13 18.34 -15.02
CA ILE A 215 -6.74 18.07 -16.39
C ILE A 215 -6.99 19.32 -17.25
N GLU A 216 -5.92 19.96 -17.67
CA GLU A 216 -5.93 21.15 -18.52
C GLU A 216 -5.70 20.80 -20.00
N PRO A 217 -6.04 21.69 -20.95
CA PRO A 217 -5.80 21.48 -22.38
C PRO A 217 -4.34 21.13 -22.73
N ARG A 218 -3.37 21.67 -21.98
CA ARG A 218 -1.94 21.35 -22.18
C ARG A 218 -1.58 19.89 -21.89
N HIS A 219 -2.45 19.17 -21.19
CA HIS A 219 -2.24 17.75 -20.88
C HIS A 219 -2.78 16.82 -21.98
N VAL A 220 -3.43 17.31 -23.04
CA VAL A 220 -3.96 16.46 -24.12
C VAL A 220 -2.84 15.72 -24.83
N SER A 221 -2.78 14.40 -24.65
CA SER A 221 -1.81 13.50 -25.29
C SER A 221 -2.25 12.05 -25.10
N LYS A 222 -1.72 11.14 -25.94
CA LYS A 222 -1.94 9.70 -25.80
C LYS A 222 -1.28 9.11 -24.54
N ASN A 223 -0.19 9.72 -24.07
CA ASN A 223 0.65 9.22 -22.97
C ASN A 223 0.98 10.34 -21.96
N SER A 224 -0.04 11.00 -21.42
CA SER A 224 0.16 12.07 -20.44
C SER A 224 0.62 11.48 -19.13
N THR A 225 1.81 11.88 -18.69
CA THR A 225 2.47 11.32 -17.50
C THR A 225 2.33 12.27 -16.32
N PHE A 226 1.80 11.77 -15.20
CA PHE A 226 1.80 12.46 -13.92
C PHE A 226 2.75 11.73 -12.97
N SER A 227 3.78 12.43 -12.51
CA SER A 227 4.77 11.88 -11.57
C SER A 227 4.45 12.33 -10.15
N VAL A 228 4.28 11.38 -9.25
CA VAL A 228 4.21 11.61 -7.80
C VAL A 228 5.62 11.50 -7.26
N LEU A 229 6.06 12.51 -6.52
CA LEU A 229 7.39 12.58 -5.91
C LEU A 229 7.25 12.81 -4.40
N ILE A 230 8.20 12.25 -3.66
CA ILE A 230 8.37 12.54 -2.22
C ILE A 230 9.77 13.06 -1.94
N ARG A 231 9.91 13.82 -0.86
CA ARG A 231 11.20 14.18 -0.28
C ARG A 231 11.10 14.40 1.22
N SER A 232 12.21 14.20 1.91
CA SER A 232 12.43 14.67 3.28
C SER A 232 12.85 16.15 3.29
N GLU A 233 12.89 16.77 4.47
CA GLU A 233 13.49 18.11 4.65
C GLU A 233 15.03 18.10 4.72
N ARG A 234 15.66 16.93 4.49
CA ARG A 234 17.11 16.77 4.61
C ARG A 234 17.84 17.49 3.48
N LYS A 235 19.11 17.85 3.75
CA LYS A 235 20.00 18.52 2.79
C LYS A 235 20.35 17.65 1.57
N PHE A 236 20.41 16.34 1.77
CA PHE A 236 20.77 15.38 0.73
C PHE A 236 19.54 14.56 0.36
N HIS A 237 19.40 14.28 -0.92
CA HIS A 237 18.30 13.51 -1.49
C HIS A 237 18.81 12.34 -2.34
N ALA A 238 18.00 11.30 -2.49
CA ALA A 238 18.34 10.12 -3.28
C ALA A 238 18.63 10.45 -4.75
N PHE A 239 17.90 11.42 -5.31
CA PHE A 239 18.03 11.84 -6.70
C PHE A 239 18.53 13.29 -6.83
N PRO A 240 19.36 13.58 -7.85
CA PRO A 240 20.01 14.90 -8.03
C PRO A 240 19.02 16.05 -8.30
N MET A 241 17.76 15.74 -8.63
CA MET A 241 16.70 16.73 -8.83
C MET A 241 16.00 17.14 -7.52
N GLY A 242 16.52 16.72 -6.36
CA GLY A 242 16.02 17.16 -5.05
C GLY A 242 14.76 16.43 -4.58
N TYR A 243 14.63 15.16 -4.95
CA TYR A 243 13.58 14.25 -4.48
C TYR A 243 14.16 12.90 -4.07
N ASP A 244 13.44 12.18 -3.23
CA ASP A 244 13.89 10.92 -2.62
C ASP A 244 13.29 9.69 -3.30
N ASP A 245 12.05 9.79 -3.80
CA ASP A 245 11.43 8.73 -4.59
C ASP A 245 10.41 9.30 -5.60
N ARG A 246 10.13 8.53 -6.65
CA ARG A 246 9.25 8.96 -7.77
C ARG A 246 8.57 7.80 -8.45
N ILE A 247 7.24 7.90 -8.57
CA ILE A 247 6.38 7.00 -9.35
C ILE A 247 5.59 7.79 -10.38
N ALA A 248 5.40 7.23 -11.57
CA ALA A 248 4.69 7.86 -12.67
C ALA A 248 3.45 7.07 -13.11
N PHE A 249 2.34 7.77 -13.33
CA PHE A 249 1.12 7.22 -13.92
C PHE A 249 0.91 7.84 -15.31
N GLU A 250 0.73 6.99 -16.32
CA GLU A 250 0.43 7.40 -17.70
C GLU A 250 -1.05 7.19 -18.01
N TYR A 251 -1.72 8.26 -18.45
CA TYR A 251 -3.12 8.26 -18.89
C TYR A 251 -3.22 8.75 -20.34
N GLN A 252 -4.29 8.36 -21.01
CA GLN A 252 -4.71 8.98 -22.25
C GLN A 252 -5.58 10.20 -21.93
N VAL A 253 -5.16 11.40 -22.34
CA VAL A 253 -5.94 12.63 -22.14
C VAL A 253 -6.53 13.07 -23.47
N LEU A 254 -7.86 13.17 -23.52
CA LEU A 254 -8.59 13.65 -24.68
C LEU A 254 -9.16 15.06 -24.43
N PRO A 255 -9.32 15.88 -25.49
CA PRO A 255 -10.07 17.13 -25.36
C PRO A 255 -11.52 16.81 -24.98
N THR A 256 -12.15 17.69 -24.21
CA THR A 256 -13.60 17.64 -24.05
C THR A 256 -14.21 17.84 -25.43
N SER A 257 -15.03 16.88 -25.91
CA SER A 257 -15.79 17.11 -27.12
C SER A 257 -16.73 18.28 -26.85
N GLU A 258 -16.44 19.45 -27.41
CA GLU A 258 -17.47 20.46 -27.62
C GLU A 258 -18.58 19.74 -28.39
N ARG A 259 -19.74 19.58 -27.75
CA ARG A 259 -20.96 19.27 -28.49
C ARG A 259 -21.12 20.45 -29.45
N SER A 260 -20.72 20.24 -30.70
CA SER A 260 -21.05 21.09 -31.83
C SER A 260 -22.56 21.27 -31.81
N ASN A 261 -23.01 22.46 -31.42
CA ASN A 261 -24.35 22.96 -31.70
C ASN A 261 -24.55 23.05 -33.22
#